data_AF-A0A947CY37-F1
#
_entry.id   AF-A0A947CY37-F1
#
_cell.length_a   1.000
_cell.length_b   1.000
_cell.length_c   1.000
_cell.angle_alpha   90.00
_cell.angle_beta   90.00
_cell.angle_gamma   90.00
#
_symmetry.space_group_name_H-M   'P 1'
#
loop_
_entity.id
_entity.type
_entity.pdbx_description
1 polymer ?
#
loop_
_entity_poly.entity_id
_entity_poly.type
_entity_poly.pdbx_seq_one_letter_code
_entity_poly.pdbx_strand_id
1 'polypeptide(L)'
;MSESELLARLRDLSLVDVDALLTGCDDDERPEVLASHVADLEDALAQVRAEMEAMHAALGTGGDPLAWVDWPDGKRSSDDGQVACARGAELLRNRAQQCRELAILAEAAASVVPRLLAAERR
;
A
#
# COMPACT_ATOMS: atom_id res chain seq x y z
N MET A 1 1.82 13.90 -1.32
CA MET A 1 2.84 12.89 -1.60
C MET A 1 2.23 11.85 -2.53
N SER A 2 2.92 11.47 -3.59
CA SER A 2 2.48 10.40 -4.50
C SER A 2 2.78 9.02 -3.89
N GLU A 3 2.14 7.97 -4.41
CA GLU A 3 2.44 6.58 -4.02
C GLU A 3 3.92 6.24 -4.18
N SER A 4 4.53 6.68 -5.30
CA SER A 4 5.96 6.45 -5.55
C SER A 4 6.88 7.13 -4.53
N GLU A 5 6.50 8.31 -4.05
CA GLU A 5 7.23 9.02 -2.98
C GLU A 5 7.05 8.31 -1.64
N LEU A 6 5.86 7.79 -1.34
CA LEU A 6 5.61 7.01 -0.13
C LEU A 6 6.45 5.73 -0.11
N LEU A 7 6.47 4.99 -1.22
CA LEU A 7 7.28 3.76 -1.34
C LEU A 7 8.78 4.05 -1.21
N ALA A 8 9.26 5.14 -1.81
CA ALA A 8 10.65 5.57 -1.64
C ALA A 8 10.96 5.90 -0.17
N ARG A 9 10.09 6.66 0.50
CA ARG A 9 10.24 7.00 1.92
C ARG A 9 10.27 5.75 2.82
N LEU A 10 9.35 4.80 2.61
CA LEU A 10 9.33 3.54 3.38
C LEU A 10 10.60 2.75 3.17
N ARG A 11 11.08 2.66 1.92
CA ARG A 11 12.34 2.00 1.62
C ARG A 11 13.50 2.67 2.34
N ASP A 12 13.62 3.99 2.27
CA ASP A 12 14.71 4.72 2.93
C ASP A 12 14.69 4.48 4.44
N LEU A 13 13.52 4.60 5.07
CA LEU A 13 13.34 4.30 6.49
C LEU A 13 13.67 2.85 6.85
N SER A 14 13.33 1.88 5.99
CA SER A 14 13.65 0.46 6.21
C SER A 14 15.15 0.14 6.19
N LEU A 15 15.95 1.02 5.57
CA LEU A 15 17.40 0.88 5.43
C LEU A 15 18.17 1.56 6.57
N VAL A 16 17.52 2.41 7.36
CA VAL A 16 18.17 3.07 8.50
C VAL A 16 18.56 2.04 9.55
N ASP A 17 19.85 2.01 9.85
CA ASP A 17 20.41 1.28 10.98
C ASP A 17 20.49 2.25 12.18
N VAL A 18 19.82 1.90 13.28
CA VAL A 18 19.75 2.78 14.47
C VAL A 18 21.13 2.96 15.10
N ASP A 19 22.00 1.96 15.09
CA ASP A 19 23.34 2.10 15.65
C ASP A 19 24.19 3.04 14.78
N ALA A 20 24.04 2.96 13.45
CA ALA A 20 24.67 3.90 12.53
C ALA A 20 24.11 5.32 12.69
N LEU A 21 22.79 5.46 12.88
CA LEU A 21 22.12 6.75 13.09
C LEU A 21 22.63 7.47 14.34
N LEU A 22 22.87 6.72 15.43
CA LEU A 22 23.35 7.26 16.71
C LEU A 22 24.87 7.39 16.78
N THR A 23 25.60 6.94 15.75
CA THR A 23 27.06 6.99 15.73
C THR A 23 27.52 8.45 15.67
N GLY A 24 28.23 8.88 16.72
CA GLY A 24 28.77 10.24 16.82
C GLY A 24 27.82 11.25 17.46
N CYS A 25 26.59 10.85 17.83
CA CYS A 25 25.73 11.65 18.69
C CYS A 25 26.24 11.62 20.14
N ASP A 26 26.21 12.78 20.79
CA ASP A 26 26.44 12.89 22.23
C ASP A 26 25.30 12.20 23.01
N ASP A 27 25.57 11.74 24.23
CA ASP A 27 24.59 11.00 25.03
C ASP A 27 23.31 11.81 25.30
N ASP A 28 23.42 13.14 25.35
CA ASP A 28 22.28 14.05 25.54
C ASP A 28 21.44 14.25 24.26
N GLU A 29 22.02 14.04 23.07
CA GLU A 29 21.36 14.22 21.76
C GLU A 29 20.67 12.94 21.27
N ARG A 30 21.18 11.77 21.68
CA ARG A 30 20.64 10.47 21.25
C ARG A 30 19.13 10.29 21.45
N PRO A 31 18.54 10.69 22.60
CA PRO A 31 17.10 10.53 22.81
C PRO A 31 16.28 11.34 21.81
N GLU A 32 16.74 12.55 21.45
CA GLU A 32 16.05 13.42 20.50
C GLU A 32 16.11 12.85 19.07
N VAL A 33 17.29 12.39 18.64
CA VAL A 33 17.47 11.75 17.33
C VAL A 33 16.62 10.49 17.21
N LEU A 34 16.60 9.66 18.25
CA LEU A 34 15.81 8.44 18.27
C LEU A 34 14.30 8.75 18.24
N ALA A 35 13.85 9.74 19.02
CA ALA A 35 12.44 10.16 19.02
C ALA A 35 12.01 10.70 17.66
N SER A 36 12.86 11.49 16.98
CA SER A 36 12.60 11.97 15.62
C SER A 36 12.47 10.82 14.64
N HIS A 37 13.36 9.82 14.71
CA HIS A 37 13.31 8.67 13.83
C HIS A 37 12.06 7.80 14.05
N VAL A 38 11.67 7.60 15.32
CA VAL A 38 10.41 6.92 15.68
C VAL A 38 9.22 7.67 15.08
N ALA A 39 9.16 8.99 15.26
CA ALA A 39 8.07 9.81 14.71
C ALA A 39 7.99 9.71 13.17
N ASP A 40 9.12 9.67 12.47
CA ASP A 40 9.16 9.48 11.02
C ASP A 40 8.62 8.12 10.58
N LEU A 41 8.94 7.05 11.33
CA LEU A 41 8.44 5.70 11.08
C LEU A 41 6.92 5.61 11.33
N GLU A 42 6.44 6.18 12.44
CA GLU A 42 5.01 6.23 12.78
C GLU A 42 4.21 7.01 11.73
N ASP A 43 4.68 8.19 11.33
CA ASP A 43 4.03 9.01 10.31
C ASP A 43 3.97 8.28 8.96
N ALA A 44 5.07 7.65 8.54
CA ALA A 44 5.08 6.86 7.31
C ALA A 44 4.08 5.69 7.37
N LEU A 45 4.02 4.95 8.49
CA LEU A 45 3.06 3.84 8.66
C LEU A 45 1.60 4.33 8.73
N ALA A 46 1.34 5.49 9.34
CA ALA A 46 0.02 6.09 9.37
C ALA A 46 -0.45 6.47 7.95
N GLN A 47 0.44 7.03 7.14
CA GLN A 47 0.17 7.35 5.74
C GLN A 47 -0.10 6.10 4.90
N VAL A 48 0.70 5.03 5.08
CA VAL A 48 0.43 3.73 4.47
C VAL A 48 -0.95 3.21 4.83
N ARG A 49 -1.29 3.23 6.11
CA ARG A 49 -2.59 2.74 6.57
C ARG A 49 -3.73 3.50 5.89
N ALA A 50 -3.65 4.82 5.82
CA ALA A 50 -4.67 5.64 5.16
C ALA A 50 -4.80 5.29 3.66
N GLU A 51 -3.67 5.09 2.97
CA GLU A 51 -3.66 4.70 1.56
C GLU A 51 -4.25 3.29 1.35
N MET A 52 -3.89 2.32 2.18
CA MET A 52 -4.48 0.98 2.14
C MET A 52 -5.99 0.99 2.39
N GLU A 53 -6.47 1.81 3.33
CA GLU A 53 -7.90 1.99 3.58
C GLU A 53 -8.61 2.59 2.35
N ALA A 54 -8.00 3.58 1.69
CA ALA A 54 -8.52 4.16 0.45
C ALA A 54 -8.58 3.14 -0.71
N MET A 55 -7.52 2.34 -0.90
CA MET A 55 -7.48 1.28 -1.93
C MET A 55 -8.53 0.19 -1.68
N HIS A 56 -8.69 -0.24 -0.42
CA HIS A 56 -9.74 -1.20 -0.06
C HIS A 56 -11.14 -0.65 -0.35
N ALA A 57 -11.40 0.61 -0.01
CA ALA A 57 -12.66 1.26 -0.32
C ALA A 57 -12.91 1.30 -1.84
N ALA A 58 -11.88 1.63 -2.63
CA ALA A 58 -11.96 1.65 -4.08
C ALA A 58 -12.29 0.26 -4.68
N LEU A 59 -11.61 -0.80 -4.22
CA LEU A 59 -11.86 -2.18 -4.66
C LEU A 59 -13.32 -2.63 -4.42
N GLY A 60 -13.94 -2.16 -3.33
CA GLY A 60 -15.33 -2.45 -2.97
C GLY A 60 -16.37 -1.71 -3.82
N THR A 61 -15.97 -0.70 -4.59
CA THR A 61 -16.87 0.07 -5.46
C THR A 61 -16.93 -0.52 -6.86
N GLY A 62 -18.06 -1.13 -7.22
CA GLY A 62 -18.31 -1.62 -8.58
C GLY A 62 -19.20 -2.85 -8.61
N GLY A 63 -20.05 -2.93 -9.64
CA GLY A 63 -20.86 -4.13 -9.89
C GLY A 63 -19.99 -5.37 -10.13
N ASP A 64 -20.61 -6.54 -10.04
CA ASP A 64 -19.92 -7.80 -10.34
C ASP A 64 -19.44 -7.83 -11.82
N PRO A 65 -18.12 -7.88 -12.08
CA PRO A 65 -17.58 -7.91 -13.44
C PRO A 65 -17.92 -9.19 -14.20
N LEU A 66 -18.39 -10.22 -13.51
CA LEU A 66 -18.82 -11.50 -14.07
C LEU A 66 -20.34 -11.64 -14.15
N ALA A 67 -21.12 -10.59 -13.84
CA ALA A 67 -22.58 -10.65 -13.85
C ALA A 67 -23.21 -11.06 -15.21
N TRP A 68 -22.46 -10.92 -16.31
CA TRP A 68 -22.90 -11.33 -17.64
C TRP A 68 -22.83 -12.85 -17.86
N VAL A 69 -22.08 -13.58 -17.03
CA VAL A 69 -21.97 -15.05 -17.09
C VAL A 69 -23.33 -15.69 -16.87
N ASP A 70 -24.14 -15.10 -16.00
CA ASP A 70 -25.49 -15.58 -15.65
C ASP A 70 -26.56 -15.17 -16.68
N TRP A 71 -26.20 -14.46 -17.75
CA TRP A 71 -27.16 -14.07 -18.78
C TRP A 71 -27.55 -15.25 -19.68
N PRO A 72 -28.77 -15.26 -20.24
CA PRO A 72 -29.18 -16.26 -21.23
C PRO A 72 -28.27 -16.25 -22.47
N ASP A 73 -28.09 -17.42 -23.11
CA ASP A 73 -27.18 -17.61 -24.24
C ASP A 73 -27.37 -16.58 -25.37
N GLY A 74 -28.62 -16.34 -25.79
CA GLY A 74 -28.92 -15.37 -26.85
C GLY A 74 -28.52 -13.93 -26.51
N LYS A 75 -28.51 -13.58 -25.21
CA LYS A 75 -28.07 -12.26 -24.72
C LYS A 75 -26.55 -12.19 -24.57
N ARG A 76 -25.87 -13.30 -24.29
CA ARG A 76 -24.40 -13.35 -24.23
C ARG A 76 -23.78 -13.25 -25.63
N SER A 77 -24.41 -13.86 -26.63
CA SER A 77 -23.96 -13.81 -28.02
C SER A 77 -24.29 -12.51 -28.75
N SER A 78 -25.12 -11.63 -28.16
CA SER A 78 -25.46 -10.34 -28.78
C SER A 78 -24.33 -9.32 -28.64
N ASP A 79 -24.41 -8.22 -29.38
CA ASP A 79 -23.46 -7.11 -29.29
C ASP A 79 -23.42 -6.54 -27.86
N ASP A 80 -24.56 -6.44 -27.18
CA ASP A 80 -24.64 -6.02 -25.77
C ASP A 80 -23.86 -6.98 -24.85
N GLY A 81 -23.92 -8.28 -25.12
CA GLY A 81 -23.15 -9.30 -24.40
C GLY A 81 -21.65 -9.13 -24.60
N GLN A 82 -21.21 -8.83 -25.83
CA GLN A 82 -19.80 -8.56 -26.15
C GLN A 82 -19.31 -7.30 -25.44
N VAL A 83 -20.11 -6.23 -25.43
CA VAL A 83 -19.79 -4.97 -24.72
C VAL A 83 -19.71 -5.20 -23.21
N ALA A 84 -20.66 -5.94 -22.63
CA ALA A 84 -20.65 -6.28 -21.21
C ALA A 84 -19.42 -7.12 -20.82
N CYS A 85 -19.05 -8.10 -21.63
CA CYS A 85 -17.86 -8.91 -21.45
C CYS A 85 -16.57 -8.06 -21.50
N ALA A 86 -16.44 -7.19 -22.49
CA ALA A 86 -15.28 -6.29 -22.62
C ALA A 86 -15.13 -5.37 -21.38
N ARG A 87 -16.24 -4.78 -20.92
CA ARG A 87 -16.27 -3.97 -19.70
C ARG A 87 -15.92 -4.78 -18.45
N GLY A 88 -16.45 -5.99 -18.31
CA GLY A 88 -16.11 -6.91 -17.22
C GLY A 88 -14.62 -7.25 -17.19
N ALA A 89 -14.03 -7.52 -18.36
CA ALA A 89 -12.60 -7.79 -18.50
C ALA A 89 -11.74 -6.57 -18.09
N GLU A 90 -12.14 -5.36 -18.45
CA GLU A 90 -11.46 -4.13 -18.03
C GLU A 90 -11.54 -3.93 -16.50
N LEU A 91 -12.72 -4.10 -15.91
CA LEU A 91 -12.90 -4.03 -14.46
C LEU A 91 -12.02 -5.04 -13.71
N LEU A 92 -11.92 -6.29 -14.21
CA LEU A 92 -11.04 -7.31 -13.63
C LEU A 92 -9.57 -6.93 -13.72
N ARG A 93 -9.11 -6.36 -14.84
CA ARG A 93 -7.72 -5.90 -14.98
C ARG A 93 -7.42 -4.77 -14.00
N ASN A 94 -8.33 -3.81 -13.86
CA ASN A 94 -8.18 -2.69 -12.92
C ASN A 94 -8.13 -3.20 -11.48
N ARG A 95 -9.03 -4.10 -11.08
CA ARG A 95 -9.00 -4.72 -9.74
C ARG A 95 -7.71 -5.49 -9.50
N ALA A 96 -7.25 -6.27 -10.48
CA ALA A 96 -6.00 -7.01 -10.35
C ALA A 96 -4.78 -6.08 -10.20
N GLN A 97 -4.79 -4.92 -10.86
CA GLN A 97 -3.75 -3.91 -10.72
C GLN A 97 -3.77 -3.29 -9.32
N GLN A 98 -4.94 -2.85 -8.85
CA GLN A 98 -5.10 -2.30 -7.49
C GLN A 98 -4.67 -3.30 -6.40
N CYS A 99 -4.99 -4.59 -6.56
CA CYS A 99 -4.52 -5.62 -5.62
C CYS A 99 -2.99 -5.77 -5.61
N ARG A 100 -2.32 -5.59 -6.76
CA ARG A 100 -0.85 -5.62 -6.82
C ARG A 100 -0.23 -4.40 -6.13
N GLU A 101 -0.77 -3.22 -6.37
CA GLU A 101 -0.35 -1.97 -5.72
C GLU A 101 -0.48 -2.08 -4.19
N LEU A 102 -1.65 -2.56 -3.72
CA LEU A 102 -1.89 -2.83 -2.31
C LEU A 102 -0.88 -3.83 -1.73
N ALA A 103 -0.53 -4.90 -2.45
CA ALA A 103 0.45 -5.89 -2.00
C ALA A 103 1.85 -5.29 -1.87
N ILE A 104 2.29 -4.48 -2.83
CA ILE A 104 3.58 -3.78 -2.80
C ILE A 104 3.65 -2.85 -1.58
N LEU A 105 2.58 -2.09 -1.33
CA LEU A 105 2.49 -1.19 -0.19
C LEU A 105 2.54 -1.96 1.15
N ALA A 106 1.83 -3.09 1.25
CA ALA A 106 1.85 -3.94 2.43
C ALA A 106 3.23 -4.56 2.70
N GLU A 107 3.94 -5.00 1.65
CA GLU A 107 5.32 -5.51 1.76
C GLU A 107 6.29 -4.41 2.23
N ALA A 108 6.17 -3.21 1.69
CA ALA A 108 6.96 -2.07 2.13
C ALA A 108 6.72 -1.75 3.62
N ALA A 109 5.46 -1.72 4.06
CA ALA A 109 5.11 -1.53 5.46
C ALA A 109 5.69 -2.62 6.38
N ALA A 110 5.60 -3.89 5.95
CA ALA A 110 6.11 -5.03 6.70
C ALA A 110 7.64 -4.95 6.92
N SER A 111 8.38 -4.29 6.03
CA SER A 111 9.81 -4.04 6.19
C SER A 111 10.14 -2.94 7.22
N VAL A 112 9.20 -2.01 7.46
CA VAL A 112 9.37 -0.85 8.34
C VAL A 112 8.96 -1.17 9.78
N VAL A 113 7.91 -1.97 9.98
CA VAL A 113 7.41 -2.31 11.34
C VAL A 113 8.51 -2.84 12.28
N PRO A 114 9.39 -3.77 11.88
CA PRO A 114 10.47 -4.23 12.76
C PRO A 114 11.46 -3.13 13.15
N ARG A 115 11.65 -2.10 12.30
CA ARG A 115 12.53 -0.96 12.57
C ARG A 115 11.96 -0.06 13.66
N LEU A 116 10.65 0.24 13.58
CA LEU A 116 9.94 0.98 14.62
C LEU A 116 10.08 0.28 15.97
N LEU A 117 9.74 -1.01 16.02
CA LEU A 117 9.84 -1.78 17.26
C LEU A 117 11.28 -1.89 17.78
N ALA A 118 12.29 -1.84 16.89
CA ALA A 118 13.69 -1.85 17.30
C ALA A 118 14.11 -0.49 17.87
N ALA A 119 13.66 0.62 17.29
CA ALA A 119 13.93 1.97 17.77
C ALA A 119 13.26 2.23 19.13
N GLU A 120 12.01 1.81 19.33
CA GLU A 120 11.28 1.97 20.61
C GLU A 120 11.89 1.21 21.80
N ARG A 121 12.70 0.17 21.54
CA ARG A 121 13.36 -0.63 22.58
C ARG A 121 14.71 -0.07 23.04
N ARG A 122 15.25 0.96 22.38
CA ARG A 122 16.53 1.59 22.71
C ARG A 122 16.34 2.69 23.73
#